data_AF-A0A969BRD1-F1
#
_entry.id   AF-A0A969BRD1-F1
#
_cell.length_a   1.000
_cell.length_b   1.000
_cell.length_c   1.000
_cell.angle_alpha   90.00
_cell.angle_beta   90.00
_cell.angle_gamma   90.00
#
_symmetry.space_group_name_H-M   'P 1'
#
loop_
_entity.id
_entity.type
_entity.pdbx_description
1 polymer ?
#
loop_
_entity_poly.entity_id
_entity_poly.type
_entity_poly.pdbx_seq_one_letter_code
_entity_poly.pdbx_strand_id
1 'polypeptide(L)'
;MPKPLSSRDILAHLISFDTTSRDGNLPLIAWVEEYLAPFGVKSFRVDYEAGKKTNLFASIGPEIDGGIALSGHTDVVPVDGQDWSSNPFALTERENRYYGRGACDMKGFIGSVLAAVPLMSKANLKRPIHLSFSCDEEVGCKGVRPLVAHLKAHGPRPMAAIIGERRR
;
A
#
# COMPACT_ATOMS: atom_id res chain seq x y z
N MET A 1 -18.16 -10.81 10.39
CA MET A 1 -17.06 -10.41 9.50
C MET A 1 -17.42 -9.08 8.87
N PRO A 2 -16.53 -8.07 8.83
CA PRO A 2 -16.83 -6.81 8.18
C PRO A 2 -17.06 -7.02 6.68
N LYS A 3 -17.90 -6.17 6.09
CA LYS A 3 -18.19 -6.20 4.65
C LYS A 3 -16.91 -5.87 3.88
N PRO A 4 -16.48 -6.69 2.91
CA PRO A 4 -15.36 -6.36 2.02
C PRO A 4 -15.65 -5.04 1.32
N LEU A 5 -14.72 -4.08 1.42
CA LEU A 5 -14.75 -2.86 0.63
C LEU A 5 -14.41 -3.18 -0.83
N SER A 6 -15.02 -2.45 -1.77
CA SER A 6 -14.63 -2.54 -3.17
C SER A 6 -13.26 -1.89 -3.41
N SER A 7 -12.59 -2.24 -4.51
CA SER A 7 -11.33 -1.58 -4.89
C SER A 7 -11.50 -0.07 -5.06
N ARG A 8 -12.67 0.39 -5.51
CA ARG A 8 -13.04 1.81 -5.59
C ARG A 8 -13.12 2.46 -4.22
N ASP A 9 -13.81 1.84 -3.26
CA ASP A 9 -13.99 2.42 -1.92
C ASP A 9 -12.64 2.52 -1.20
N ILE A 10 -11.82 1.48 -1.32
CA ILE A 10 -10.45 1.49 -0.79
C ILE A 10 -9.63 2.58 -1.45
N LEU A 11 -9.67 2.70 -2.79
CA LEU A 11 -8.97 3.74 -3.51
C LEU A 11 -9.40 5.14 -3.05
N ALA A 12 -10.69 5.36 -2.82
CA ALA A 12 -11.21 6.62 -2.30
C ALA A 12 -10.63 6.95 -0.93
N HIS A 13 -10.59 5.98 -0.01
CA HIS A 13 -9.94 6.15 1.29
C HIS A 13 -8.44 6.45 1.14
N LEU A 14 -7.72 5.69 0.33
CA LEU A 14 -6.28 5.90 0.13
C LEU A 14 -5.98 7.30 -0.44
N ILE A 15 -6.78 7.78 -1.40
CA ILE A 15 -6.62 9.12 -2.01
C ILE A 15 -6.96 10.23 -1.01
N SER A 16 -7.89 9.99 -0.09
CA SER A 16 -8.27 10.98 0.93
C SER A 16 -7.15 11.34 1.91
N PHE A 17 -6.16 10.46 2.06
CA PHE A 17 -4.96 10.77 2.82
C PHE A 17 -3.99 11.58 1.96
N ASP A 18 -3.75 12.83 2.35
CA ASP A 18 -2.65 13.63 1.81
C ASP A 18 -1.32 13.07 2.31
N THR A 19 -0.77 12.15 1.53
CA THR A 19 0.54 11.54 1.73
C THR A 19 1.58 12.15 0.79
N THR A 20 1.44 13.45 0.48
CA THR A 20 2.44 14.17 -0.28
C THR A 20 3.82 13.95 0.35
N SER A 21 4.88 13.71 -0.43
CA SER A 21 6.19 13.27 0.12
C SER A 21 6.82 14.23 1.15
N ARG A 22 6.32 15.47 1.32
CA ARG A 22 6.73 16.38 2.42
C ARG A 22 6.06 16.04 3.76
N ASP A 23 4.89 15.42 3.71
CA ASP A 23 4.02 15.05 4.81
C ASP A 23 4.27 13.59 5.24
N GLY A 24 3.61 13.17 6.32
CA GLY A 24 3.72 11.81 6.84
C GLY A 24 2.72 10.85 6.18
N ASN A 25 3.02 9.54 6.22
CA ASN A 25 2.10 8.50 5.73
C ASN A 25 1.43 7.69 6.85
N LEU A 26 1.67 8.05 8.12
CA LEU A 26 1.16 7.30 9.28
C LEU A 26 -0.36 7.08 9.28
N PRO A 27 -1.21 8.07 8.96
CA PRO A 27 -2.66 7.86 8.95
C PRO A 27 -3.10 6.82 7.91
N LEU A 28 -2.47 6.83 6.73
CA LEU A 28 -2.74 5.84 5.69
C LEU A 28 -2.31 4.45 6.15
N ILE A 29 -1.11 4.31 6.71
CA ILE A 29 -0.62 3.01 7.21
C ILE A 29 -1.50 2.48 8.35
N ALA A 30 -1.91 3.34 9.28
CA ALA A 30 -2.82 2.97 10.36
C ALA A 30 -4.16 2.45 9.81
N TRP A 31 -4.74 3.15 8.84
CA TRP A 31 -5.97 2.71 8.20
C TRP A 31 -5.82 1.34 7.51
N VAL A 32 -4.68 1.10 6.85
CA VAL A 32 -4.41 -0.21 6.23
C VAL A 32 -4.34 -1.31 7.27
N GLU A 33 -3.67 -1.10 8.41
CA GLU A 33 -3.63 -2.10 9.48
C GLU A 33 -5.01 -2.38 10.09
N GLU A 34 -5.79 -1.34 10.33
CA GLU A 34 -7.18 -1.46 10.78
C GLU A 34 -8.04 -2.23 9.79
N TYR A 35 -7.81 -2.04 8.48
CA TYR A 35 -8.49 -2.80 7.43
C TYR A 35 -8.06 -4.27 7.39
N LEU A 36 -6.78 -4.56 7.63
CA LEU A 36 -6.21 -5.92 7.60
C LEU A 36 -6.58 -6.76 8.84
N ALA A 37 -6.69 -6.13 10.01
CA ALA A 37 -6.88 -6.81 11.30
C ALA A 37 -8.10 -7.77 11.35
N PRO A 38 -9.30 -7.42 10.84
CA PRO A 38 -10.45 -8.31 10.84
C PRO A 38 -10.29 -9.57 9.96
N PHE A 39 -9.31 -9.58 9.06
CA PHE A 39 -8.98 -10.74 8.22
C PHE A 39 -7.90 -11.63 8.83
N GLY A 40 -7.40 -11.30 10.03
CA GLY A 40 -6.35 -12.06 10.72
C GLY A 40 -4.97 -11.92 10.07
N VAL A 41 -4.79 -10.91 9.21
CA VAL A 41 -3.52 -10.66 8.54
C VAL A 41 -2.56 -9.99 9.51
N LYS A 42 -1.44 -10.64 9.79
CA LYS A 42 -0.38 -10.09 10.65
C LYS A 42 0.40 -9.04 9.86
N SER A 43 0.61 -7.88 10.47
CA SER A 43 1.42 -6.80 9.92
C SER A 43 2.38 -6.21 10.96
N PHE A 44 3.44 -5.58 10.48
CA PHE A 44 4.36 -4.78 11.28
C PHE A 44 4.85 -3.57 10.50
N ARG A 45 5.20 -2.52 11.23
CA ARG A 45 5.75 -1.28 10.69
C ARG A 45 7.27 -1.27 10.78
N VAL A 46 7.93 -0.66 9.81
CA VAL A 46 9.37 -0.38 9.85
C VAL A 46 9.57 1.11 9.62
N ASP A 47 9.95 1.80 10.68
CA ASP A 47 10.13 3.25 10.65
C ASP A 47 11.24 3.64 9.67
N TYR A 48 10.93 4.65 8.85
CA TYR A 48 11.87 5.31 7.97
C TYR A 48 12.27 6.67 8.55
N GLU A 49 11.27 7.45 8.98
CA GLU A 49 11.43 8.70 9.72
C GLU A 49 10.53 8.63 10.95
N ALA A 50 11.14 8.52 12.13
CA ALA A 50 10.43 8.27 13.38
C ALA A 50 9.32 9.32 13.59
N GLY A 51 8.08 8.83 13.80
CA GLY A 51 6.92 9.68 14.04
C GLY A 51 6.36 10.40 12.81
N LYS A 52 6.91 10.16 11.60
CA LYS A 52 6.43 10.80 10.37
C LYS A 52 6.20 9.83 9.21
N LYS A 53 7.17 8.94 8.94
CA LYS A 53 7.12 8.04 7.78
C LYS A 53 7.51 6.63 8.17
N THR A 54 6.70 5.67 7.73
CA THR A 54 6.90 4.26 8.05
C THR A 54 6.53 3.39 6.86
N ASN A 55 7.22 2.27 6.74
CA ASN A 55 6.85 1.21 5.81
C ASN A 55 5.93 0.22 6.53
N LEU A 56 5.07 -0.47 5.79
CA LEU A 56 4.24 -1.56 6.28
C LEU A 56 4.60 -2.86 5.58
N PHE A 57 4.76 -3.91 6.36
CA PHE A 57 4.81 -5.28 5.85
C PHE A 57 3.67 -6.09 6.44
N ALA A 58 2.99 -6.88 5.62
CA ALA A 58 1.98 -7.82 6.07
C ALA A 58 2.12 -9.16 5.35
N SER A 59 1.71 -10.25 5.99
CA SER A 59 1.78 -11.59 5.40
C SER A 59 0.46 -12.33 5.55
N ILE A 60 0.03 -12.98 4.46
CA ILE A 60 -1.21 -13.75 4.35
C ILE A 60 -0.86 -15.20 4.00
N GLY A 61 -1.34 -16.14 4.82
CA GLY A 61 -1.08 -17.57 4.64
C GLY A 61 -0.02 -18.12 5.61
N PRO A 62 0.66 -19.23 5.26
CA PRO A 62 1.58 -19.90 6.18
C PRO A 62 2.87 -19.09 6.43
N GLU A 63 3.38 -19.14 7.67
CA GLU A 63 4.63 -18.50 8.10
C GLU A 63 5.86 -19.33 7.65
N ILE A 64 6.06 -19.39 6.33
CA ILE A 64 7.18 -20.08 5.68
C ILE A 64 7.86 -19.18 4.65
N ASP A 65 9.08 -19.53 4.24
CA ASP A 65 9.76 -18.86 3.15
C ASP A 65 9.07 -19.06 1.79
N GLY A 66 9.39 -18.17 0.85
CA GLY A 66 8.83 -18.14 -0.50
C GLY A 66 7.58 -17.29 -0.62
N GLY A 67 6.75 -17.63 -1.60
CA GLY A 67 5.57 -16.83 -1.92
C GLY A 67 5.89 -15.59 -2.77
N ILE A 68 4.90 -14.69 -2.89
CA ILE A 68 4.99 -13.50 -3.73
C ILE A 68 4.82 -12.25 -2.87
N ALA A 69 5.72 -11.28 -3.01
CA ALA A 69 5.56 -9.95 -2.44
C ALA A 69 4.85 -9.01 -3.41
N LEU A 70 3.76 -8.40 -2.99
CA LEU A 70 3.05 -7.34 -3.70
C LEU A 70 3.56 -6.01 -3.14
N SER A 71 4.38 -5.32 -3.94
CA SER A 71 5.07 -4.11 -3.52
C SER A 71 4.41 -2.87 -4.10
N GLY A 72 4.22 -1.85 -3.26
CA GLY A 72 3.78 -0.54 -3.70
C GLY A 72 4.22 0.60 -2.79
N HIS A 73 4.18 1.82 -3.29
CA HIS A 73 4.49 3.02 -2.52
C HIS A 73 3.21 3.79 -2.15
N THR A 74 3.25 4.45 -1.00
CA THR A 74 2.09 5.15 -0.41
C THR A 74 2.19 6.67 -0.52
N ASP A 75 3.39 7.18 -0.79
CA ASP A 75 3.63 8.59 -1.03
C ASP A 75 3.14 9.03 -2.40
N VAL A 76 2.93 10.34 -2.54
CA VAL A 76 2.51 10.94 -3.80
C VAL A 76 3.28 12.24 -4.03
N VAL A 77 3.49 12.59 -5.29
CA VAL A 77 4.13 13.87 -5.62
C VAL A 77 3.24 15.08 -5.27
N PRO A 78 3.83 16.25 -4.94
CA PRO A 78 3.10 17.47 -4.69
C PRO A 78 2.14 17.85 -5.83
N VAL A 79 1.05 18.53 -5.47
CA VAL A 79 0.04 19.06 -6.40
C VAL A 79 0.14 20.58 -6.59
N ASP A 80 1.04 21.24 -5.86
CA ASP A 80 1.22 22.69 -5.89
C ASP A 80 1.55 23.19 -7.31
N GLY A 81 0.83 24.22 -7.75
CA GLY A 81 1.01 24.82 -9.08
C GLY A 81 0.46 23.98 -10.26
N GLN A 82 -0.24 22.88 -10.00
CA GLN A 82 -0.90 22.08 -11.04
C GLN A 82 -2.36 22.52 -11.22
N ASP A 83 -2.83 22.53 -12.47
CA ASP A 83 -4.21 22.88 -12.80
C ASP A 83 -5.12 21.65 -12.65
N TRP A 84 -5.77 21.54 -11.50
CA TRP A 84 -6.67 20.43 -11.17
C TRP A 84 -8.14 20.84 -11.38
N SER A 85 -8.85 20.13 -12.26
CA SER A 85 -10.29 20.35 -12.49
C SER A 85 -11.21 19.74 -11.41
N SER A 86 -10.65 19.19 -10.34
CA SER A 86 -11.34 18.59 -9.18
C SER A 86 -10.36 18.46 -8.02
N ASN A 87 -10.85 18.34 -6.77
CA ASN A 87 -9.97 18.18 -5.62
C ASN A 87 -9.04 16.96 -5.79
N PRO A 88 -7.70 17.11 -5.77
CA PRO A 88 -6.76 16.01 -5.97
C PRO A 88 -6.86 14.91 -4.90
N PHE A 89 -7.26 15.26 -3.67
CA PHE A 89 -7.38 14.32 -2.56
C PHE A 89 -8.83 13.84 -2.34
N ALA A 90 -9.70 14.00 -3.34
CA ALA A 90 -11.03 13.42 -3.34
C ALA A 90 -11.25 12.63 -4.64
N LEU A 91 -11.49 11.33 -4.52
CA LEU A 91 -11.70 10.48 -5.69
C LEU A 91 -12.95 10.94 -6.46
N THR A 92 -12.75 11.40 -7.68
CA THR A 92 -13.81 11.90 -8.56
C THR A 92 -13.94 10.98 -9.76
N GLU A 93 -15.16 10.52 -10.06
CA GLU A 93 -15.46 9.71 -11.25
C GLU A 93 -16.01 10.61 -12.36
N ARG A 94 -15.38 10.60 -13.55
CA ARG A 94 -15.88 11.27 -14.75
C ARG A 94 -15.62 10.39 -15.96
N GLU A 95 -16.63 10.18 -16.80
CA GLU A 95 -16.49 9.43 -18.06
C GLU A 95 -15.82 8.05 -17.87
N ASN A 96 -16.25 7.29 -16.84
CA ASN A 96 -15.67 5.99 -16.46
C ASN A 96 -14.17 6.02 -16.11
N ARG A 97 -13.64 7.18 -15.71
CA ARG A 97 -12.27 7.35 -15.22
C ARG A 97 -12.29 7.87 -13.80
N TYR A 98 -11.37 7.36 -12.99
CA TYR A 98 -11.15 7.79 -11.62
C TYR A 98 -10.01 8.82 -11.56
N TYR A 99 -10.33 10.01 -11.06
CA TYR A 99 -9.41 11.14 -10.92
C TYR A 99 -9.10 11.37 -9.44
N GLY A 100 -7.81 11.50 -9.16
CA GLY A 100 -7.27 11.81 -7.84
C GLY A 100 -5.76 11.61 -7.83
N ARG A 101 -5.05 12.36 -6.99
CA ARG A 101 -3.61 12.24 -6.80
C ARG A 101 -3.32 10.87 -6.19
N GLY A 102 -2.50 10.10 -6.89
CA GLY A 102 -2.17 8.73 -6.53
C GLY A 102 -3.07 7.65 -7.15
N ALA A 103 -4.13 8.03 -7.90
CA ALA A 103 -5.06 7.05 -8.48
C ALA A 103 -4.36 6.05 -9.41
N CYS A 104 -3.47 6.52 -10.29
CA CYS A 104 -2.65 5.66 -11.15
C CYS A 104 -1.31 5.29 -10.49
N ASP A 105 -0.74 6.19 -9.68
CA ASP A 105 0.63 6.08 -9.16
C ASP A 105 0.70 6.33 -7.65
N MET A 106 0.59 5.29 -6.81
CA MET A 106 0.18 3.93 -7.18
C MET A 106 -0.88 3.35 -6.24
N LYS A 107 -1.67 4.23 -5.60
CA LYS A 107 -2.75 3.86 -4.68
C LYS A 107 -3.82 2.99 -5.35
N GLY A 108 -4.00 3.08 -6.67
CA GLY A 108 -4.88 2.17 -7.43
C GLY A 108 -4.48 0.69 -7.34
N PHE A 109 -3.17 0.41 -7.43
CA PHE A 109 -2.65 -0.94 -7.25
C PHE A 109 -2.84 -1.41 -5.81
N ILE A 110 -2.46 -0.58 -4.84
CA ILE A 110 -2.65 -0.87 -3.41
C ILE A 110 -4.12 -1.17 -3.11
N GLY A 111 -5.04 -0.35 -3.62
CA GLY A 111 -6.47 -0.56 -3.42
C GLY A 111 -6.99 -1.86 -4.03
N SER A 112 -6.47 -2.27 -5.19
CA SER A 112 -6.82 -3.54 -5.82
C SER A 112 -6.30 -4.74 -5.02
N VAL A 113 -5.07 -4.65 -4.51
CA VAL A 113 -4.46 -5.69 -3.67
C VAL A 113 -5.23 -5.83 -2.36
N LEU A 114 -5.55 -4.72 -1.70
CA LEU A 114 -6.33 -4.71 -0.46
C LEU A 114 -7.74 -5.28 -0.67
N ALA A 115 -8.41 -4.96 -1.79
CA ALA A 115 -9.71 -5.54 -2.12
C ALA A 115 -9.68 -7.07 -2.27
N ALA A 116 -8.52 -7.64 -2.62
CA ALA A 116 -8.33 -9.08 -2.76
C ALA A 116 -7.97 -9.78 -1.44
N VAL A 117 -7.57 -9.06 -0.39
CA VAL A 117 -7.23 -9.62 0.94
C VAL A 117 -8.30 -10.54 1.51
N PRO A 118 -9.61 -10.22 1.46
CA PRO A 118 -10.65 -11.10 1.97
C PRO A 118 -10.72 -12.45 1.24
N LEU A 119 -10.38 -12.46 -0.06
CA LEU A 119 -10.32 -13.68 -0.87
C LEU A 119 -9.04 -14.47 -0.56
N MET A 120 -7.90 -13.78 -0.49
CA MET A 120 -6.60 -14.40 -0.15
C MET A 120 -6.61 -15.03 1.24
N SER A 121 -7.23 -14.37 2.23
CA SER A 121 -7.29 -14.85 3.62
C SER A 121 -8.20 -16.07 3.78
N LYS A 122 -9.15 -16.27 2.87
CA LYS A 122 -10.02 -17.46 2.82
C LYS A 122 -9.46 -18.56 1.92
N ALA A 123 -8.49 -18.23 1.08
CA ALA A 123 -7.82 -19.22 0.26
C ALA A 123 -6.92 -20.09 1.15
N ASN A 124 -7.02 -21.41 1.00
CA ASN A 124 -6.09 -22.33 1.67
C ASN A 124 -4.71 -22.27 0.98
N LEU A 125 -4.00 -21.17 1.18
CA LEU A 125 -2.75 -20.84 0.50
C LEU A 125 -1.63 -21.81 0.91
N LYS A 126 -0.99 -22.45 -0.07
CA LYS A 126 0.20 -23.30 0.16
C LYS A 126 1.50 -22.50 0.28
N ARG A 127 1.48 -21.23 -0.14
CA ARG A 127 2.61 -20.30 -0.06
C ARG A 127 2.07 -18.92 0.33
N PRO A 128 2.83 -18.14 1.10
CA PRO A 128 2.35 -16.85 1.57
C PRO A 128 2.26 -15.81 0.45
N ILE A 129 1.40 -14.82 0.67
CA ILE A 129 1.37 -13.58 -0.09
C ILE A 129 1.79 -12.47 0.88
N HIS A 130 2.83 -11.74 0.53
CA HIS A 130 3.34 -10.64 1.35
C HIS A 130 2.89 -9.31 0.75
N LEU A 131 2.45 -8.38 1.59
CA LEU A 131 2.17 -7.00 1.21
C LEU A 131 3.33 -6.15 1.71
N SER A 132 3.93 -5.36 0.83
CA SER A 132 5.06 -4.50 1.13
C SER A 132 4.76 -3.09 0.67
N PHE A 133 4.38 -2.22 1.61
CA PHE A 133 4.05 -0.83 1.32
C PHE A 133 5.16 0.09 1.82
N SER A 134 5.86 0.75 0.90
CA SER A 134 6.94 1.67 1.22
C SER A 134 6.49 3.14 1.22
N CYS A 135 7.29 3.98 1.86
CA CYS A 135 7.24 5.44 1.72
C CYS A 135 8.50 5.97 1.02
N ASP A 136 8.47 7.20 0.53
CA ASP A 136 9.59 7.90 -0.10
C ASP A 136 10.26 7.11 -1.24
N GLU A 137 9.43 6.49 -2.06
CA GLU A 137 9.87 5.94 -3.34
C GLU A 137 10.17 7.10 -4.31
N GLU A 138 9.28 8.10 -4.35
CA GLU A 138 9.30 9.26 -5.24
C GLU A 138 10.48 10.22 -4.98
N VAL A 139 11.17 10.06 -3.84
CA VAL A 139 12.33 10.88 -3.43
C VAL A 139 13.67 10.10 -3.58
N GLY A 140 13.66 8.99 -4.33
CA GLY A 140 14.85 8.25 -4.73
C GLY A 140 14.97 6.84 -4.14
N CYS A 141 13.84 6.13 -3.98
CA CYS A 141 13.75 4.73 -3.56
C CYS A 141 14.47 4.43 -2.23
N LYS A 142 14.58 5.40 -1.33
CA LYS A 142 15.35 5.24 -0.08
C LYS A 142 14.55 4.54 1.00
N GLY A 143 13.22 4.70 1.02
CA GLY A 143 12.38 4.15 2.09
C GLY A 143 12.23 2.63 2.08
N VAL A 144 12.47 1.95 0.97
CA VAL A 144 12.43 0.47 0.93
C VAL A 144 13.65 -0.19 1.61
N ARG A 145 14.76 0.54 1.78
CA ARG A 145 16.03 -0.04 2.29
C ARG A 145 15.93 -0.56 3.73
N PRO A 146 15.36 0.18 4.69
CA PRO A 146 15.16 -0.33 6.05
C PRO A 146 14.26 -1.56 6.08
N LEU A 147 13.20 -1.58 5.26
CA LEU A 147 12.31 -2.74 5.17
C LEU A 147 13.04 -3.97 4.64
N VAL A 148 13.83 -3.83 3.56
CA VAL A 148 14.63 -4.94 3.02
C VAL A 148 15.68 -5.41 4.03
N ALA A 149 16.33 -4.50 4.76
CA ALA A 149 17.29 -4.86 5.80
C ALA A 149 16.62 -5.63 6.94
N HIS A 150 15.44 -5.18 7.38
CA HIS A 150 14.66 -5.86 8.40
C HIS A 150 14.24 -7.27 7.95
N LEU A 151 13.71 -7.41 6.73
CA LEU A 151 13.32 -8.70 6.17
C LEU A 151 14.50 -9.65 6.02
N LYS A 152 15.67 -9.17 5.59
CA LYS A 152 16.88 -10.00 5.51
C LYS A 152 17.33 -10.57 6.86
N ALA A 153 17.14 -9.80 7.92
CA ALA A 153 17.61 -10.15 9.25
C ALA A 153 16.57 -10.94 10.08
N HIS A 154 15.28 -10.66 9.91
CA HIS A 154 14.23 -11.16 10.81
C HIS A 154 12.95 -11.63 10.10
N GLY A 155 12.82 -11.42 8.79
CA GLY A 155 11.57 -11.64 8.05
C GLY A 155 11.61 -12.84 7.10
N PRO A 156 10.44 -13.18 6.53
CA PRO A 156 10.35 -14.20 5.49
C PRO A 156 11.07 -13.75 4.23
N ARG A 157 11.53 -14.71 3.41
CA ARG A 157 12.18 -14.45 2.11
C ARG A 157 11.21 -14.72 0.96
N PRO A 158 10.60 -13.69 0.35
CA PRO A 158 9.75 -13.87 -0.82
C PRO A 158 10.52 -14.49 -1.99
N MET A 159 9.87 -15.34 -2.78
CA MET A 159 10.48 -15.95 -3.97
C MET A 159 10.47 -14.99 -5.17
N ALA A 160 9.45 -14.14 -5.25
CA ALA A 160 9.30 -13.15 -6.30
C ALA A 160 8.60 -11.90 -5.76
N ALA A 161 8.77 -10.77 -6.44
CA ALA A 161 8.04 -9.54 -6.15
C ALA A 161 7.31 -9.04 -7.40
N ILE A 162 6.06 -8.60 -7.22
CA ILE A 162 5.28 -7.87 -8.22
C ILE A 162 5.24 -6.42 -7.75
N ILE A 163 5.82 -5.53 -8.54
CA ILE A 163 5.84 -4.09 -8.28
C ILE A 163 4.69 -3.48 -9.08
N GLY A 164 3.75 -2.84 -8.40
CA GLY A 164 2.56 -2.27 -9.02
C GLY A 164 2.76 -0.95 -9.76
N GLU A 165 4.00 -0.53 -9.96
CA GLU A 165 4.33 0.74 -10.62
C GLU A 165 3.90 0.69 -12.10
N ARG A 166 3.40 1.81 -12.61
CA ARG A 166 3.04 1.93 -14.01
C ARG A 166 4.31 2.05 -14.86
N ARG A 167 4.52 1.13 -15.81
CA ARG A 167 5.48 1.36 -16.89
C ARG A 167 5.04 2.59 -17.71
N ARG A 168 5.92 3.59 -17.78
CA ARG A 168 5.79 4.75 -18.68
C ARG A 168 5.71 4.32 -20.13
#